data_AF-A0A845R686-F1
#
_entry.id   AF-A0A845R686-F1
#
_cell.length_a   1.000
_cell.length_b   1.000
_cell.length_c   1.000
_cell.angle_alpha   90.00
_cell.angle_beta   90.00
_cell.angle_gamma   90.00
#
_symmetry.space_group_name_H-M   'P 1'
#
loop_
_entity.id
_entity.type
_entity.pdbx_description
1 polymer ?
#
loop_
_entity_poly.entity_id
_entity_poly.type
_entity_poly.pdbx_seq_one_letter_code
_entity_poly.pdbx_strand_id
1 'polypeptide(L)'
;MVFYDFEVFKYDWLVVLIDIYAKKETVIINNPAELLQFYEAHKGDIWVGYNSRNYDQYILKAILCGFDPKKVNDWIILQDKPGYRFSSLFRDYPVINYDVMPNPPISLKALEAFMGHSIKETSVPFDINRPLTEEELAETVKYCRHDVEETVEVWLRRKEDEFDAQMSLVKAFNLPIGDIGRTKAQLSAKILGAVQRDHNDEFEIEIPKTLRIERYSSVLNFYKNPLNRDYSKTLALDVAGVPHVFAWGGLHGAIPKYSGEGWYINVDVASYYPSLMLEYGWISRNVKDPARYAEIYHTRLKLKAEKNPMQQPYKIVLNSTYGAMKDRHNALFDPRQANNVCVGGQLLLLDLIERLEDHCDIIQSNTDGILVKLRRYEDYDLIDDICWEWEKRTGMRLEFDEFHKVFQKDVNNYLIVPEGPLFDEKGKPRWKCKGAYVKKLSDLDYDLPIVNRGIIDYFLHGTLPEETVGACTSLRDFQKVVKVSSKYKYALYSPTIVYQKIRDEKGRSKTVKRFYGGEIQKDQTFRVFASTDTQKGGLFKVSGKIVRGREKNPEQFANTPEHCFFINDDVTGLPIPAELDKGYYIKMIYDRLADFGVTFDTLGGGL
;
A
#
# COMPACT_ATOMS: atom_id res chain seq x y z
N MET A 1 -5.50 27.24 4.66
CA MET A 1 -4.73 26.02 4.35
C MET A 1 -3.86 26.37 3.17
N VAL A 2 -2.55 26.18 3.31
CA VAL A 2 -1.59 26.57 2.27
C VAL A 2 -0.93 25.31 1.73
N PHE A 3 -1.05 25.09 0.43
CA PHE A 3 -0.35 24.03 -0.28
C PHE A 3 0.98 24.56 -0.79
N TYR A 4 2.05 23.77 -0.69
CA TYR A 4 3.37 24.27 -1.03
C TYR A 4 4.34 23.19 -1.45
N ASP A 5 5.31 23.60 -2.25
CA ASP A 5 6.43 22.80 -2.74
C ASP A 5 7.65 23.71 -2.99
N PHE A 6 8.86 23.19 -2.75
CA PHE A 6 10.12 23.93 -2.92
C PHE A 6 11.01 23.28 -3.97
N GLU A 7 11.59 24.13 -4.82
CA GLU A 7 12.70 23.73 -5.70
C GLU A 7 13.99 24.39 -5.23
N VAL A 8 15.05 23.59 -5.09
CA VAL A 8 16.34 24.04 -4.55
C VAL A 8 17.48 23.69 -5.51
N PHE A 9 18.10 24.73 -6.06
CA PHE A 9 19.31 24.67 -6.86
C PHE A 9 20.50 25.18 -6.06
N LYS A 10 21.70 25.15 -6.66
CA LYS A 10 22.92 25.59 -5.96
C LYS A 10 22.93 27.09 -5.63
N TYR A 11 22.36 27.92 -6.51
CA TYR A 11 22.37 29.38 -6.38
C TYR A 11 20.98 29.98 -6.23
N ASP A 12 19.94 29.19 -6.51
CA ASP A 12 18.56 29.64 -6.59
C ASP A 12 17.66 28.69 -5.80
N TRP A 13 16.60 29.24 -5.22
CA TRP A 13 15.48 28.48 -4.69
C TRP A 13 14.19 29.23 -5.00
N LEU A 14 13.11 28.46 -5.14
CA LEU A 14 11.77 29.00 -5.23
C LEU A 14 10.78 28.15 -4.45
N VAL A 15 9.64 28.76 -4.12
CA VAL A 15 8.49 28.09 -3.53
C VAL A 15 7.23 28.57 -4.23
N VAL A 16 6.34 27.64 -4.55
CA VAL A 16 4.97 27.93 -4.95
C VAL A 16 4.05 27.65 -3.78
N LEU A 17 3.16 28.60 -3.48
CA LEU A 17 2.23 28.56 -2.35
C LEU A 17 0.81 28.78 -2.88
N ILE A 18 -0.10 27.84 -2.66
CA ILE A 18 -1.51 27.95 -3.06
C ILE A 18 -2.40 27.94 -1.81
N ASP A 19 -3.06 29.06 -1.53
CA ASP A 19 -4.15 29.10 -0.56
C ASP A 19 -5.47 28.75 -1.27
N ILE A 20 -5.97 27.55 -0.99
CA ILE A 20 -7.19 27.02 -1.62
C ILE A 20 -8.48 27.73 -1.16
N TYR A 21 -8.47 28.40 0.00
CA TYR A 21 -9.64 29.14 0.49
C TYR A 21 -9.66 30.56 -0.08
N ALA A 22 -8.50 31.22 -0.10
CA ALA A 22 -8.36 32.53 -0.71
C ALA A 22 -8.32 32.46 -2.26
N LYS A 23 -8.14 31.25 -2.82
CA LYS A 23 -7.89 30.99 -4.25
C LYS A 23 -6.75 31.85 -4.79
N LYS A 24 -5.66 31.93 -4.00
CA LYS A 24 -4.51 32.78 -4.29
C LYS A 24 -3.24 31.94 -4.40
N GLU A 25 -2.54 32.10 -5.51
CA GLU A 25 -1.17 31.63 -5.69
C GLU A 25 -0.18 32.73 -5.28
N THR A 26 0.92 32.33 -4.64
CA THR A 26 2.08 33.17 -4.36
C THR A 26 3.34 32.40 -4.77
N VAL A 27 4.20 33.04 -5.56
CA VAL A 27 5.49 32.49 -5.98
C VAL A 27 6.58 33.38 -5.40
N ILE A 28 7.51 32.78 -4.65
CA ILE A 28 8.62 33.51 -4.02
C ILE A 28 9.92 32.90 -4.54
N ILE A 29 10.79 33.74 -5.11
CA ILE A 29 12.07 33.33 -5.69
C ILE A 29 13.18 34.10 -4.97
N ASN A 30 14.13 33.39 -4.35
CA ASN A 30 15.31 33.96 -3.70
C ASN A 30 15.05 35.14 -2.73
N ASN A 31 13.86 35.24 -2.14
CA ASN A 31 13.46 36.36 -1.28
C ASN A 31 13.07 35.90 0.14
N PRO A 32 14.05 35.74 1.06
CA PRO A 32 13.78 35.30 2.42
C PRO A 32 12.87 36.24 3.22
N ALA A 33 12.92 37.55 2.93
CA ALA A 33 12.12 38.54 3.65
C ALA A 33 10.62 38.40 3.32
N GLU A 34 10.30 38.17 2.04
CA GLU A 34 8.93 37.90 1.60
C GLU A 34 8.43 36.55 2.13
N LEU A 35 9.29 35.51 2.14
CA LEU A 35 8.93 34.22 2.72
C LEU A 35 8.64 34.33 4.23
N LEU A 36 9.41 35.13 4.97
CA LEU A 36 9.16 35.39 6.38
C LEU A 36 7.83 36.12 6.60
N GLN A 37 7.51 37.14 5.79
CA GLN A 37 6.23 37.83 5.86
C GLN A 37 5.05 36.89 5.59
N PHE A 38 5.17 36.03 4.57
CA PHE A 38 4.17 35.02 4.28
C PHE A 38 4.02 34.02 5.43
N TYR A 39 5.13 33.51 5.96
CA TYR A 39 5.12 32.59 7.10
C TYR A 39 4.44 33.23 8.33
N GLU A 40 4.77 34.47 8.69
CA GLU A 40 4.16 35.13 9.86
C GLU A 40 2.64 35.31 9.71
N ALA A 41 2.16 35.56 8.49
CA ALA A 41 0.72 35.64 8.19
C ALA A 41 0.02 34.28 8.26
N HIS A 42 0.72 33.19 7.94
CA HIS A 42 0.16 31.84 7.79
C HIS A 42 0.66 30.80 8.82
N LYS A 43 1.42 31.19 9.84
CA LYS A 43 2.00 30.26 10.85
C LYS A 43 0.95 29.49 11.65
N GLY A 44 -0.28 30.02 11.73
CA GLY A 44 -1.43 29.38 12.37
C GLY A 44 -2.23 28.46 11.43
N ASP A 45 -1.95 28.50 10.13
CA ASP A 45 -2.62 27.65 9.14
C ASP A 45 -2.00 26.25 9.07
N ILE A 46 -2.75 25.31 8.51
CA ILE A 46 -2.21 24.00 8.12
C ILE A 46 -1.49 24.17 6.78
N TRP A 47 -0.22 23.80 6.78
CA TRP A 47 0.66 23.75 5.62
C TRP A 47 0.64 22.33 5.05
N VAL A 48 0.30 22.19 3.78
CA VAL A 48 0.08 20.91 3.12
C VAL A 48 1.11 20.74 2.01
N GLY A 49 1.84 19.64 2.01
CA GLY A 49 2.80 19.35 0.94
C GLY A 49 2.93 17.85 0.71
N TYR A 50 3.72 17.48 -0.30
CA TYR A 50 3.97 16.09 -0.63
C TYR A 50 5.36 15.68 -0.18
N ASN A 51 5.46 14.70 0.73
CA ASN A 51 6.72 14.36 1.43
C ASN A 51 7.31 15.54 2.25
N SER A 52 6.49 16.54 2.54
CA SER A 52 6.86 17.73 3.32
C SER A 52 7.26 17.41 4.76
N ARG A 53 6.89 16.23 5.28
CA ARG A 53 7.34 15.73 6.59
C ARG A 53 8.85 15.54 6.65
N ASN A 54 9.44 15.18 5.51
CA ASN A 54 10.84 14.80 5.41
C ASN A 54 11.70 15.86 4.69
N TYR A 55 11.10 16.71 3.84
CA TYR A 55 11.83 17.65 2.99
C TYR A 55 11.39 19.11 3.16
N ASP A 56 10.28 19.53 2.54
CA ASP A 56 9.95 20.96 2.31
C ASP A 56 9.88 21.81 3.56
N GLN A 57 9.32 21.28 4.65
CA GLN A 57 9.24 22.04 5.90
C GLN A 57 10.63 22.42 6.43
N TYR A 58 11.67 21.63 6.13
CA TYR A 58 13.03 21.91 6.59
C TYR A 58 13.74 22.89 5.66
N ILE A 59 13.40 22.91 4.37
CA ILE A 59 13.86 23.96 3.45
C ILE A 59 13.26 25.31 3.86
N LEU A 60 11.95 25.37 4.11
CA LEU A 60 11.28 26.54 4.68
C LEU A 60 12.00 27.03 5.95
N LYS A 61 12.15 26.15 6.95
CA LYS A 61 12.82 26.49 8.22
C LYS A 61 14.29 26.89 8.02
N ALA A 62 15.00 26.30 7.07
CA ALA A 62 16.36 26.68 6.75
C ALA A 62 16.45 28.15 6.34
N ILE A 63 15.62 28.55 5.38
CA ILE A 63 15.58 29.92 4.87
C ILE A 63 15.20 30.91 5.98
N LEU A 64 14.19 30.60 6.78
CA LEU A 64 13.75 31.44 7.91
C LEU A 64 14.81 31.58 9.01
N CYS A 65 15.62 30.54 9.24
CA CYS A 65 16.78 30.60 10.14
C CYS A 65 18.01 31.27 9.52
N GLY A 66 17.97 31.70 8.25
CA GLY A 66 19.11 32.28 7.54
C GLY A 66 20.18 31.26 7.12
N PHE A 67 19.84 29.97 7.09
CA PHE A 67 20.70 28.95 6.52
C PHE A 67 20.60 28.92 4.99
N ASP A 68 21.67 28.45 4.37
CA ASP A 68 21.70 28.13 2.95
C ASP A 68 20.81 26.89 2.68
N PRO A 69 19.70 27.02 1.92
CA PRO A 69 18.79 25.91 1.65
C PRO A 69 19.47 24.77 0.90
N LYS A 70 20.49 25.03 0.07
CA LYS A 70 21.22 23.98 -0.64
C LYS A 70 21.97 23.05 0.32
N LYS A 71 22.51 23.57 1.42
CA LYS A 71 23.17 22.73 2.44
C LYS A 71 22.20 21.79 3.13
N VAL A 72 20.96 22.25 3.36
CA VAL A 72 19.91 21.42 3.95
C VAL A 72 19.38 20.40 2.95
N ASN A 73 19.21 20.80 1.69
CA ASN A 73 18.94 19.87 0.60
C ASN A 73 19.99 18.76 0.53
N ASP A 74 21.28 19.10 0.52
CA ASP A 74 22.36 18.12 0.39
C ASP A 74 22.48 17.22 1.63
N TRP A 75 22.15 17.74 2.81
CA TRP A 75 22.01 16.93 4.01
C TRP A 75 20.91 15.87 3.88
N ILE A 76 19.75 16.25 3.36
CA ILE A 76 18.60 15.35 3.24
C ILE A 76 18.79 14.37 2.08
N ILE A 77 19.15 14.87 0.89
CA ILE A 77 19.14 14.11 -0.35
C ILE A 77 20.47 13.38 -0.60
N LEU A 78 21.62 14.07 -0.47
CA LEU A 78 22.93 13.47 -0.79
C LEU A 78 23.51 12.67 0.37
N GLN A 79 23.28 13.13 1.61
CA GLN A 79 23.79 12.46 2.81
C GLN A 79 22.77 11.48 3.43
N ASP A 80 21.53 11.45 2.93
CA ASP A 80 20.45 10.59 3.43
C ASP A 80 20.21 10.74 4.95
N LYS A 81 20.19 12.00 5.43
CA LYS A 81 20.00 12.31 6.86
C LYS A 81 18.66 12.98 7.11
N PRO A 82 17.96 12.66 8.21
CA PRO A 82 16.69 13.30 8.53
C PRO A 82 16.83 14.82 8.71
N GLY A 83 15.93 15.58 8.08
CA GLY A 83 15.98 17.06 8.09
C GLY A 83 15.93 17.66 9.49
N TYR A 84 15.15 17.10 10.41
CA TYR A 84 15.07 17.60 11.80
C TYR A 84 16.40 17.54 12.58
N ARG A 85 17.38 16.75 12.12
CA ARG A 85 18.70 16.64 12.75
C ARG A 85 19.70 17.68 12.27
N PHE A 86 19.36 18.47 11.25
CA PHE A 86 20.28 19.47 10.71
C PHE A 86 20.58 20.59 11.72
N SER A 87 19.54 21.17 12.34
CA SER A 87 19.71 22.25 13.32
C SER A 87 18.59 22.27 14.35
N SER A 88 18.94 22.57 15.61
CA SER A 88 17.97 22.79 16.69
C SER A 88 17.15 24.06 16.53
N LEU A 89 17.65 25.06 15.78
CA LEU A 89 16.99 26.35 15.54
C LEU A 89 15.69 26.22 14.73
N PHE A 90 15.50 25.09 14.02
CA PHE A 90 14.25 24.78 13.33
C PHE A 90 13.03 24.74 14.27
N ARG A 91 13.23 24.69 15.59
CA ARG A 91 12.17 24.78 16.59
C ARG A 91 11.59 26.19 16.75
N ASP A 92 12.32 27.22 16.33
CA ASP A 92 11.91 28.62 16.45
C ASP A 92 10.81 28.98 15.43
N TYR A 93 10.70 28.18 14.36
CA TYR A 93 9.71 28.33 13.29
C TYR A 93 8.82 27.07 13.18
N PRO A 94 7.87 26.86 14.11
CA PRO A 94 6.96 25.72 14.05
C PRO A 94 6.03 25.79 12.83
N VAL A 95 5.74 24.64 12.23
CA VAL A 95 4.85 24.52 11.07
C VAL A 95 3.80 23.45 11.38
N ILE A 96 2.52 23.77 11.24
CA ILE A 96 1.42 22.79 11.33
C ILE A 96 1.37 22.03 10.00
N ASN A 97 2.31 21.11 9.83
CA ASN A 97 2.52 20.40 8.57
C ASN A 97 1.61 19.17 8.44
N TYR A 98 0.86 19.06 7.34
CA TYR A 98 0.16 17.86 6.91
C TYR A 98 0.80 17.35 5.61
N ASP A 99 1.18 16.08 5.59
CA ASP A 99 1.85 15.47 4.45
C ASP A 99 0.89 14.55 3.70
N VAL A 100 0.68 14.84 2.42
CA VAL A 100 -0.27 14.15 1.53
C VAL A 100 0.28 12.79 1.09
N MET A 101 1.57 12.50 1.26
CA MET A 101 2.16 11.25 0.76
C MET A 101 1.48 10.02 1.40
N PRO A 102 1.07 9.01 0.60
CA PRO A 102 0.50 7.77 1.13
C PRO A 102 1.47 6.98 2.02
N ASN A 103 0.93 6.04 2.80
CA ASN A 103 1.69 5.04 3.53
C ASN A 103 1.17 3.63 3.18
N PRO A 104 1.95 2.77 2.51
CA PRO A 104 3.35 2.96 2.12
C PRO A 104 3.56 4.10 1.10
N PRO A 105 4.76 4.71 1.06
CA PRO A 105 5.09 5.80 0.14
C PRO A 105 4.89 5.44 -1.33
N ILE A 106 4.17 6.28 -2.05
CA ILE A 106 4.11 6.36 -3.51
C ILE A 106 4.62 7.75 -3.89
N SER A 107 5.23 7.96 -5.05
CA SER A 107 5.63 9.31 -5.48
C SER A 107 4.50 10.05 -6.17
N LEU A 108 4.52 11.38 -6.09
CA LEU A 108 3.51 12.24 -6.71
C LEU A 108 3.35 11.92 -8.22
N LYS A 109 4.46 11.86 -8.97
CA LYS A 109 4.47 11.45 -10.39
C LYS A 109 3.81 10.09 -10.68
N ALA A 110 3.83 9.15 -9.75
CA ALA A 110 3.13 7.87 -9.95
C ALA A 110 1.62 8.01 -9.72
N LEU A 111 1.20 8.86 -8.79
CA LEU A 111 -0.21 9.20 -8.59
C LEU A 111 -0.75 10.04 -9.75
N GLU A 112 0.02 11.02 -10.24
CA GLU A 112 -0.27 11.77 -11.48
C GLU A 112 -0.43 10.81 -12.66
N ALA A 113 0.47 9.82 -12.78
CA ALA A 113 0.36 8.77 -13.79
C ALA A 113 -0.95 7.99 -13.66
N PHE A 114 -1.32 7.61 -12.44
CA PHE A 114 -2.59 6.93 -12.18
C PHE A 114 -3.79 7.78 -12.55
N MET A 115 -3.80 9.08 -12.28
CA MET A 115 -4.88 10.01 -12.63
C MET A 115 -4.94 10.29 -14.14
N GLY A 116 -3.84 10.05 -14.86
CA GLY A 116 -3.72 10.31 -16.29
C GLY A 116 -3.11 11.67 -16.63
N HIS A 117 -2.70 12.45 -15.62
CA HIS A 117 -2.14 13.80 -15.81
C HIS A 117 -0.69 13.75 -16.32
N SER A 118 -0.15 14.85 -16.83
CA SER A 118 1.25 14.90 -17.28
C SER A 118 2.23 14.53 -16.17
N ILE A 119 3.20 13.66 -16.47
CA ILE A 119 4.28 13.24 -15.55
C ILE A 119 5.67 13.66 -16.02
N LYS A 120 5.74 14.59 -16.97
CA LYS A 120 7.00 15.15 -17.47
C LYS A 120 7.75 15.84 -16.34
N GLU A 121 9.05 15.58 -16.27
CA GLU A 121 9.95 16.27 -15.34
C GLU A 121 10.50 17.56 -15.96
N THR A 122 11.03 18.45 -15.12
CA THR A 122 11.75 19.66 -15.58
C THR A 122 12.98 19.26 -16.40
N SER A 123 13.28 20.04 -17.44
CA SER A 123 14.49 19.86 -18.24
C SER A 123 15.73 20.49 -17.59
N VAL A 124 15.52 21.32 -16.56
CA VAL A 124 16.56 22.03 -15.81
C VAL A 124 17.23 21.08 -14.80
N PRO A 125 18.54 20.81 -14.90
CA PRO A 125 19.24 19.93 -13.96
C PRO A 125 19.37 20.53 -12.55
N PHE A 126 18.99 19.78 -11.52
CA PHE A 126 19.13 20.21 -10.11
C PHE A 126 20.58 20.37 -9.64
N ASP A 127 21.55 19.76 -10.34
CA ASP A 127 22.98 19.87 -10.04
C ASP A 127 23.68 21.01 -10.78
N ILE A 128 22.91 21.87 -11.47
CA ILE A 128 23.46 23.00 -12.22
C ILE A 128 24.32 23.90 -11.32
N ASN A 129 25.53 24.18 -11.81
CA ASN A 129 26.55 24.91 -11.07
C ASN A 129 26.68 26.36 -11.55
N ARG A 130 25.56 27.03 -11.74
CA ARG A 130 25.43 28.47 -12.03
C ARG A 130 24.02 28.95 -11.64
N PRO A 131 23.79 30.26 -11.53
CA PRO A 131 22.43 30.79 -11.45
C PRO A 131 21.59 30.35 -12.65
N LEU A 132 20.30 30.16 -12.41
CA LEU A 132 19.31 29.86 -13.45
C LEU A 132 19.08 31.07 -14.36
N THR A 133 18.83 30.84 -15.65
CA THR A 133 18.36 31.90 -16.57
C THR A 133 16.89 32.22 -16.30
N GLU A 134 16.39 33.33 -16.86
CA GLU A 134 14.98 33.70 -16.74
C GLU A 134 14.04 32.61 -17.30
N GLU A 135 14.44 31.96 -18.40
CA GLU A 135 13.69 30.87 -19.01
C GLU A 135 13.69 29.60 -18.14
N GLU A 136 14.84 29.24 -17.57
CA GLU A 136 14.97 28.09 -16.66
C GLU A 136 14.18 28.32 -15.36
N LEU A 137 14.18 29.56 -14.84
CA LEU A 137 13.34 29.96 -13.71
C LEU A 137 11.85 29.83 -14.05
N ALA A 138 11.42 30.34 -15.20
CA ALA A 138 10.02 30.25 -15.61
C ALA A 138 9.56 28.79 -15.81
N GLU A 139 10.42 27.94 -16.38
CA GLU A 139 10.18 26.50 -16.51
C GLU A 139 10.06 25.82 -15.14
N THR A 140 10.98 26.14 -14.22
CA THR A 140 10.98 25.58 -12.86
C THR A 140 9.73 26.03 -12.08
N VAL A 141 9.31 27.30 -12.19
CA VAL A 141 8.07 27.78 -11.57
C VAL A 141 6.86 27.03 -12.12
N LYS A 142 6.83 26.75 -13.43
CA LYS A 142 5.76 25.96 -14.04
C LYS A 142 5.74 24.52 -13.51
N TYR A 143 6.91 23.90 -13.39
CA TYR A 143 7.06 22.54 -12.85
C TYR A 143 6.60 22.48 -11.38
N CYS A 144 7.11 23.37 -10.52
CA CYS A 144 6.73 23.43 -9.11
C CYS A 144 5.25 23.75 -8.91
N ARG A 145 4.67 24.66 -9.72
CA ARG A 145 3.22 24.93 -9.69
C ARG A 145 2.42 23.67 -9.98
N HIS A 146 2.79 22.92 -11.01
CA HIS A 146 2.15 21.65 -11.36
C HIS A 146 2.22 20.67 -10.18
N ASP A 147 3.37 20.54 -9.51
CA ASP A 147 3.51 19.66 -8.33
C ASP A 147 2.62 20.11 -7.15
N VAL A 148 2.45 21.42 -6.92
CA VAL A 148 1.49 21.92 -5.90
C VAL A 148 0.04 21.63 -6.31
N GLU A 149 -0.34 21.87 -7.56
CA GLU A 149 -1.68 21.59 -8.09
C GLU A 149 -2.02 20.08 -8.00
N GLU A 150 -1.09 19.21 -8.39
CA GLU A 150 -1.25 17.76 -8.27
C GLU A 150 -1.31 17.30 -6.80
N THR A 151 -0.57 17.96 -5.91
CA THR A 151 -0.69 17.72 -4.46
C THR A 151 -2.09 18.08 -3.96
N VAL A 152 -2.71 19.15 -4.46
CA VAL A 152 -4.11 19.51 -4.16
C VAL A 152 -5.07 18.44 -4.70
N GLU A 153 -4.89 17.98 -5.93
CA GLU A 153 -5.74 16.95 -6.57
C GLU A 153 -5.68 15.61 -5.83
N VAL A 154 -4.48 15.18 -5.41
CA VAL A 154 -4.31 13.97 -4.58
C VAL A 154 -4.95 14.17 -3.20
N TRP A 155 -4.77 15.34 -2.59
CA TRP A 155 -5.39 15.64 -1.30
C TRP A 155 -6.91 15.61 -1.39
N LEU A 156 -7.52 16.21 -2.41
CA LEU A 156 -8.97 16.20 -2.62
C LEU A 156 -9.52 14.78 -2.72
N ARG A 157 -8.87 13.91 -3.50
CA ARG A 157 -9.26 12.49 -3.66
C ARG A 157 -9.10 11.66 -2.39
N ARG A 158 -8.25 12.08 -1.45
CA ARG A 158 -8.00 11.38 -0.18
C ARG A 158 -8.59 12.10 1.04
N LYS A 159 -9.25 13.25 0.83
CA LYS A 159 -9.64 14.15 1.90
C LYS A 159 -10.52 13.44 2.93
N GLU A 160 -11.55 12.73 2.47
CA GLU A 160 -12.50 12.05 3.35
C GLU A 160 -11.83 10.92 4.15
N ASP A 161 -11.09 10.03 3.46
CA ASP A 161 -10.50 8.83 4.06
C ASP A 161 -9.26 9.10 4.95
N GLU A 162 -8.56 10.21 4.71
CA GLU A 162 -7.28 10.50 5.35
C GLU A 162 -7.28 11.80 6.15
N PHE A 163 -7.50 12.94 5.50
CA PHE A 163 -7.40 14.24 6.17
C PHE A 163 -8.52 14.43 7.18
N ASP A 164 -9.77 14.21 6.79
CA ASP A 164 -10.94 14.34 7.65
C ASP A 164 -10.92 13.27 8.75
N ALA A 165 -10.51 12.04 8.43
CA ALA A 165 -10.29 11.00 9.42
C ALA A 165 -9.27 11.43 10.48
N GLN A 166 -8.15 12.03 10.07
CA GLN A 166 -7.13 12.49 11.01
C GLN A 166 -7.58 13.74 11.79
N MET A 167 -8.26 14.67 11.14
CA MET A 167 -8.85 15.83 11.78
C MET A 167 -9.92 15.41 12.82
N SER A 168 -10.71 14.38 12.51
CA SER A 168 -11.72 13.83 13.41
C SER A 168 -11.09 13.22 14.66
N LEU A 169 -9.92 12.57 14.55
CA LEU A 169 -9.14 12.10 15.70
C LEU A 169 -8.65 13.26 16.57
N VAL A 170 -8.03 14.28 15.96
CA VAL A 170 -7.51 15.45 16.67
C VAL A 170 -8.65 16.13 17.46
N LYS A 171 -9.82 16.30 16.83
CA LYS A 171 -11.01 16.88 17.47
C LYS A 171 -11.62 15.98 18.54
N ALA A 172 -11.85 14.70 18.25
CA ALA A 172 -12.53 13.77 19.16
C ALA A 172 -11.78 13.58 20.49
N PHE A 173 -10.45 13.65 20.46
CA PHE A 173 -9.60 13.48 21.63
C PHE A 173 -8.96 14.79 22.13
N ASN A 174 -9.46 15.95 21.68
CA ASN A 174 -8.99 17.27 22.08
C ASN A 174 -7.46 17.44 22.01
N LEU A 175 -6.85 16.96 20.93
CA LEU A 175 -5.41 17.08 20.69
C LEU A 175 -5.06 18.46 20.11
N PRO A 176 -3.85 18.99 20.37
CA PRO A 176 -3.35 20.19 19.71
C PRO A 176 -3.37 20.05 18.18
N ILE A 177 -3.74 21.11 17.46
CA ILE A 177 -3.84 21.09 15.99
C ILE A 177 -2.52 20.69 15.31
N GLY A 178 -1.37 21.01 15.91
CA GLY A 178 -0.05 20.59 15.42
C GLY A 178 0.14 19.07 15.32
N ASP A 179 -0.69 18.28 16.01
CA ASP A 179 -0.65 16.82 15.90
C ASP A 179 -1.26 16.30 14.58
N ILE A 180 -1.89 17.16 13.76
CA ILE A 180 -2.35 16.80 12.40
C ILE A 180 -1.19 16.33 11.50
N GLY A 181 0.07 16.60 11.84
CA GLY A 181 1.23 16.09 11.11
C GLY A 181 1.71 14.69 11.51
N ARG A 182 1.21 14.15 12.63
CA ARG A 182 1.61 12.83 13.15
C ARG A 182 0.95 11.71 12.36
N THR A 183 1.49 10.50 12.44
CA THR A 183 0.80 9.33 11.88
C THR A 183 -0.37 8.91 12.79
N LYS A 184 -1.37 8.19 12.25
CA LYS A 184 -2.48 7.62 13.05
C LYS A 184 -1.96 6.75 14.22
N ALA A 185 -0.85 6.04 14.03
CA ALA A 185 -0.21 5.24 15.07
C ALA A 185 0.44 6.10 16.17
N GLN A 186 1.08 7.22 15.83
CA GLN A 186 1.64 8.17 16.79
C GLN A 186 0.54 8.90 17.58
N LEU A 187 -0.56 9.27 16.90
CA LEU A 187 -1.75 9.83 17.55
C LEU A 187 -2.33 8.86 18.57
N SER A 188 -2.47 7.59 18.19
CA SER A 188 -3.02 6.56 19.08
C SER A 188 -2.15 6.30 20.29
N ALA A 189 -0.83 6.28 20.14
CA ALA A 189 0.10 6.22 21.26
C ALA A 189 -0.05 7.41 22.23
N LYS A 190 -0.20 8.62 21.68
CA LYS A 190 -0.42 9.84 22.47
C LYS A 190 -1.78 9.80 23.19
N ILE A 191 -2.84 9.38 22.49
CA ILE A 191 -4.18 9.20 23.03
C ILE A 191 -4.16 8.17 24.16
N LEU A 192 -3.43 7.06 24.04
CA LEU A 192 -3.33 6.07 25.11
C LEU A 192 -2.37 6.47 26.24
N GLY A 193 -1.69 7.62 26.11
CA GLY A 193 -0.70 8.07 27.10
C GLY A 193 0.49 7.11 27.21
N ALA A 194 0.87 6.48 26.10
CA ALA A 194 1.96 5.53 26.05
C ALA A 194 3.32 6.23 26.21
N VAL A 195 4.22 5.61 26.97
CA VAL A 195 5.60 6.07 27.14
C VAL A 195 6.53 4.92 26.80
N GLN A 196 7.43 5.14 25.85
CA GLN A 196 8.37 4.11 25.40
C GLN A 196 9.21 3.58 26.56
N ARG A 197 9.32 2.25 26.66
CA ARG A 197 10.18 1.54 27.60
C ARG A 197 10.88 0.40 26.87
N ASP A 198 12.08 0.06 27.32
CA ASP A 198 12.82 -1.08 26.80
C ASP A 198 12.31 -2.38 27.44
N HIS A 199 12.09 -3.39 26.60
CA HIS A 199 11.70 -4.75 26.98
C HIS A 199 12.63 -5.75 26.31
N ASN A 200 13.06 -6.78 27.03
CA ASN A 200 13.99 -7.82 26.53
C ASN A 200 13.35 -9.21 26.48
N ASP A 201 12.02 -9.30 26.51
CA ASP A 201 11.22 -10.52 26.64
C ASP A 201 10.34 -10.79 25.41
N GLU A 202 10.73 -10.29 24.23
CA GLU A 202 9.96 -10.29 22.97
C GLU A 202 9.31 -11.63 22.59
N PHE A 203 9.96 -12.75 22.92
CA PHE A 203 9.48 -14.10 22.59
C PHE A 203 8.94 -14.89 23.79
N GLU A 204 8.81 -14.26 24.96
CA GLU A 204 8.21 -14.86 26.17
C GLU A 204 6.67 -14.79 26.10
N ILE A 205 6.13 -15.35 25.02
CA ILE A 205 4.70 -15.28 24.72
C ILE A 205 3.86 -16.15 25.65
N GLU A 206 2.60 -15.78 25.81
CA GLU A 206 1.60 -16.47 26.59
C GLU A 206 0.65 -17.24 25.66
N ILE A 207 0.32 -18.47 26.01
CA ILE A 207 -0.69 -19.26 25.30
C ILE A 207 -2.07 -18.92 25.90
N PRO A 208 -3.09 -18.59 25.09
CA PRO A 208 -4.41 -18.26 25.61
C PRO A 208 -4.96 -19.39 26.49
N LYS A 209 -5.43 -19.05 27.70
CA LYS A 209 -5.90 -20.02 28.70
C LYS A 209 -7.15 -20.80 28.27
N THR A 210 -7.89 -20.23 27.33
CA THR A 210 -9.13 -20.77 26.78
C THR A 210 -8.89 -21.72 25.60
N LEU A 211 -7.65 -21.80 25.09
CA LEU A 211 -7.28 -22.54 23.89
C LEU A 211 -7.50 -24.04 24.04
N ARG A 212 -8.06 -24.68 23.01
CA ARG A 212 -8.21 -26.13 22.92
C ARG A 212 -7.79 -26.67 21.55
N ILE A 213 -6.53 -27.12 21.43
CA ILE A 213 -6.00 -27.78 20.23
C ILE A 213 -5.60 -29.21 20.60
N GLU A 214 -6.14 -30.20 19.90
CA GLU A 214 -5.91 -31.62 20.13
C GLU A 214 -5.21 -32.25 18.91
N ARG A 215 -5.78 -32.07 17.71
CA ARG A 215 -5.28 -32.66 16.45
C ARG A 215 -4.00 -31.98 15.98
N TYR A 216 -3.96 -30.65 16.02
CA TYR A 216 -2.85 -29.86 15.46
C TYR A 216 -1.82 -29.44 16.51
N SER A 217 -1.57 -30.30 17.50
CA SER A 217 -0.66 -30.04 18.63
C SER A 217 0.79 -29.72 18.20
N SER A 218 1.21 -30.14 17.00
CA SER A 218 2.49 -29.78 16.39
C SER A 218 2.67 -28.26 16.23
N VAL A 219 1.59 -27.51 15.96
CA VAL A 219 1.60 -26.05 15.87
C VAL A 219 1.85 -25.43 17.25
N LEU A 220 1.17 -25.93 18.28
CA LEU A 220 1.41 -25.47 19.65
C LEU A 220 2.85 -25.77 20.11
N ASN A 221 3.36 -26.94 19.77
CA ASN A 221 4.74 -27.33 20.06
C ASN A 221 5.76 -26.46 19.31
N PHE A 222 5.43 -26.02 18.10
CA PHE A 222 6.28 -25.10 17.33
C PHE A 222 6.52 -23.79 18.09
N TYR A 223 5.47 -23.13 18.58
CA TYR A 223 5.60 -21.86 19.32
C TYR A 223 6.18 -22.03 20.74
N LYS A 224 5.98 -23.19 21.37
CA LYS A 224 6.58 -23.50 22.67
C LYS A 224 8.08 -23.77 22.58
N ASN A 225 8.59 -24.21 21.43
CA ASN A 225 9.99 -24.57 21.25
C ASN A 225 10.88 -23.30 21.18
N PRO A 226 11.85 -23.13 22.11
CA PRO A 226 12.76 -21.98 22.09
C PRO A 226 13.56 -21.82 20.80
N LEU A 227 13.84 -22.91 20.06
CA LEU A 227 14.57 -22.87 18.79
C LEU A 227 13.79 -22.18 17.65
N ASN A 228 12.48 -22.00 17.83
CA ASN A 228 11.59 -21.37 16.86
C ASN A 228 11.29 -19.89 17.17
N ARG A 229 11.85 -19.34 18.24
CA ARG A 229 11.72 -17.93 18.67
C ARG A 229 12.52 -16.98 17.78
N ASP A 230 12.16 -16.97 16.50
CA ASP A 230 12.83 -16.24 15.43
C ASP A 230 11.82 -16.02 14.29
N TYR A 231 11.69 -14.76 13.85
CA TYR A 231 10.75 -14.35 12.80
C TYR A 231 10.95 -15.04 11.44
N SER A 232 12.12 -15.63 11.19
CA SER A 232 12.42 -16.40 9.97
C SER A 232 11.89 -17.83 10.01
N LYS A 233 11.48 -18.32 11.18
CA LYS A 233 11.01 -19.70 11.36
C LYS A 233 9.55 -19.81 10.95
N THR A 234 9.25 -20.89 10.23
CA THR A 234 7.91 -21.20 9.73
C THR A 234 7.65 -22.70 9.88
N LEU A 235 6.39 -23.06 10.10
CA LEU A 235 5.89 -24.43 10.04
C LEU A 235 4.83 -24.54 8.95
N ALA A 236 5.08 -25.36 7.94
CA ALA A 236 4.07 -25.72 6.94
C ALA A 236 3.40 -27.04 7.36
N LEU A 237 2.07 -27.07 7.31
CA LEU A 237 1.25 -28.21 7.73
C LEU A 237 -0.07 -28.19 6.94
N ASP A 238 -0.63 -29.36 6.66
CA ASP A 238 -2.02 -29.46 6.20
C ASP A 238 -2.98 -29.43 7.40
N VAL A 239 -3.94 -28.51 7.37
CA VAL A 239 -4.99 -28.36 8.39
C VAL A 239 -6.33 -28.44 7.68
N ALA A 240 -7.14 -29.43 8.02
CA ALA A 240 -8.45 -29.68 7.42
C ALA A 240 -8.42 -29.80 5.88
N GLY A 241 -7.37 -30.41 5.31
CA GLY A 241 -7.20 -30.53 3.86
C GLY A 241 -6.70 -29.27 3.16
N VAL A 242 -6.33 -28.24 3.93
CA VAL A 242 -5.86 -26.95 3.43
C VAL A 242 -4.39 -26.74 3.81
N PRO A 243 -3.51 -26.42 2.84
CA PRO A 243 -2.14 -26.04 3.15
C PRO A 243 -2.08 -24.75 3.98
N HIS A 244 -1.51 -24.85 5.18
CA HIS A 244 -1.31 -23.72 6.09
C HIS A 244 0.18 -23.47 6.34
N VAL A 245 0.51 -22.20 6.54
CA VAL A 245 1.84 -21.78 7.02
C VAL A 245 1.70 -21.00 8.31
N PHE A 246 2.21 -21.59 9.40
CA PHE A 246 2.33 -20.95 10.69
C PHE A 246 3.68 -20.26 10.81
N ALA A 247 3.65 -18.99 11.20
CA ALA A 247 4.81 -18.13 11.37
C ALA A 247 4.48 -17.09 12.45
N TRP A 248 5.37 -16.14 12.70
CA TRP A 248 5.17 -15.04 13.65
C TRP A 248 4.31 -13.88 13.08
N GLY A 249 3.61 -14.12 11.96
CA GLY A 249 2.63 -13.22 11.33
C GLY A 249 1.18 -13.64 11.62
N GLY A 250 0.19 -13.15 10.86
CA GLY A 250 -1.20 -13.63 10.96
C GLY A 250 -1.39 -15.04 10.34
N LEU A 251 -2.53 -15.69 10.59
CA LEU A 251 -2.82 -17.03 10.05
C LEU A 251 -3.07 -16.92 8.54
N HIS A 252 -2.48 -17.82 7.76
CA HIS A 252 -2.76 -17.94 6.33
C HIS A 252 -2.86 -19.41 5.92
N GLY A 253 -4.01 -19.79 5.38
CA GLY A 253 -4.25 -21.07 4.71
C GLY A 253 -5.25 -20.91 3.58
N ALA A 254 -5.02 -21.57 2.45
CA ALA A 254 -5.90 -21.49 1.29
C ALA A 254 -5.73 -22.69 0.38
N ILE A 255 -6.84 -23.24 -0.13
CA ILE A 255 -6.77 -24.17 -1.25
C ILE A 255 -6.28 -23.38 -2.49
N PRO A 256 -5.13 -23.73 -3.08
CA PRO A 256 -4.62 -23.02 -4.25
C PRO A 256 -5.51 -23.28 -5.47
N LYS A 257 -5.73 -22.25 -6.30
CA LYS A 257 -6.50 -22.36 -7.55
C LYS A 257 -7.90 -22.97 -7.36
N TYR A 258 -8.60 -22.51 -6.33
CA TYR A 258 -9.93 -22.99 -5.99
C TYR A 258 -11.01 -22.17 -6.70
N SER A 259 -11.95 -22.86 -7.33
CA SER A 259 -13.19 -22.28 -7.84
C SER A 259 -14.34 -23.16 -7.41
N GLY A 260 -15.42 -22.58 -6.90
CA GLY A 260 -16.57 -23.35 -6.49
C GLY A 260 -17.85 -22.54 -6.32
N GLU A 261 -18.97 -23.26 -6.43
CA GLU A 261 -20.32 -22.77 -6.20
C GLU A 261 -21.00 -23.63 -5.12
N GLY A 262 -21.87 -23.02 -4.33
CA GLY A 262 -22.58 -23.64 -3.20
C GLY A 262 -22.69 -22.67 -2.03
N TRP A 263 -23.03 -23.16 -0.84
CA TRP A 263 -23.21 -22.31 0.33
C TRP A 263 -21.90 -22.10 1.06
N TYR A 264 -21.39 -20.88 1.00
CA TYR A 264 -20.18 -20.48 1.72
C TYR A 264 -20.54 -19.54 2.86
N ILE A 265 -19.83 -19.69 3.97
CA ILE A 265 -19.90 -18.77 5.10
C ILE A 265 -18.49 -18.27 5.36
N ASN A 266 -18.32 -16.96 5.40
CA ASN A 266 -17.14 -16.34 5.97
C ASN A 266 -17.40 -16.03 7.44
N VAL A 267 -16.72 -16.75 8.33
CA VAL A 267 -16.78 -16.60 9.79
C VAL A 267 -15.64 -15.67 10.21
N ASP A 268 -15.94 -14.39 10.42
CA ASP A 268 -14.97 -13.35 10.81
C ASP A 268 -15.04 -13.04 12.31
N VAL A 269 -13.91 -12.77 12.95
CA VAL A 269 -13.87 -12.32 14.35
C VAL A 269 -14.00 -10.80 14.42
N ALA A 270 -15.07 -10.33 15.06
CA ALA A 270 -15.40 -8.92 15.18
C ALA A 270 -14.30 -8.13 15.94
N SER A 271 -13.66 -7.19 15.25
CA SER A 271 -12.61 -6.33 15.81
C SER A 271 -11.50 -7.15 16.48
N TYR A 272 -10.99 -8.17 15.78
CA TYR A 272 -10.24 -9.28 16.38
C TYR A 272 -9.08 -8.87 17.29
N TYR A 273 -8.10 -8.14 16.77
CA TYR A 273 -6.94 -7.70 17.56
C TYR A 273 -7.31 -6.81 18.75
N PRO A 274 -8.18 -5.79 18.60
CA PRO A 274 -8.72 -5.06 19.75
C PRO A 274 -9.37 -5.95 20.82
N SER A 275 -10.17 -6.94 20.40
CA SER A 275 -10.83 -7.87 21.32
C SER A 275 -9.82 -8.75 22.07
N LEU A 276 -8.78 -9.25 21.37
CA LEU A 276 -7.68 -10.01 21.98
C LEU A 276 -6.90 -9.19 23.03
N MET A 277 -6.61 -7.93 22.74
CA MET A 277 -5.92 -7.03 23.67
C MET A 277 -6.70 -6.80 24.97
N LEU A 278 -8.03 -6.80 24.89
CA LEU A 278 -8.91 -6.63 26.04
C LEU A 278 -9.09 -7.93 26.83
N GLU A 279 -9.51 -8.99 26.16
CA GLU A 279 -9.89 -10.25 26.81
C GLU A 279 -8.69 -10.94 27.46
N TYR A 280 -7.53 -10.90 26.80
CA TYR A 280 -6.31 -11.55 27.30
C TYR A 280 -5.30 -10.58 27.89
N GLY A 281 -5.60 -9.27 27.94
CA GLY A 281 -4.70 -8.27 28.51
C GLY A 281 -3.42 -8.03 27.70
N TRP A 282 -3.45 -8.25 26.38
CA TRP A 282 -2.30 -8.14 25.49
C TRP A 282 -2.09 -6.74 24.89
N ILE A 283 -2.63 -5.70 25.52
CA ILE A 283 -2.25 -4.33 25.18
C ILE A 283 -0.78 -4.07 25.58
N SER A 284 -0.14 -3.13 24.87
CA SER A 284 1.21 -2.64 25.21
C SER A 284 1.35 -2.26 26.69
N ARG A 285 2.38 -2.78 27.34
CA ARG A 285 2.75 -2.45 28.73
C ARG A 285 3.28 -1.02 28.89
N ASN A 286 3.47 -0.31 27.77
CA ASN A 286 3.87 1.09 27.75
C ASN A 286 2.68 2.03 27.94
N VAL A 287 1.44 1.54 27.83
CA VAL A 287 0.23 2.31 28.12
C VAL A 287 0.14 2.55 29.62
N LYS A 288 0.03 3.82 30.03
CA LYS A 288 0.00 4.21 31.45
C LYS A 288 -1.20 3.64 32.20
N ASP A 289 -2.36 3.65 31.55
CA ASP A 289 -3.62 3.14 32.10
C ASP A 289 -4.34 2.28 31.05
N PRO A 290 -4.26 0.94 31.16
CA PRO A 290 -4.94 0.02 30.26
C PRO A 290 -6.47 0.21 30.21
N ALA A 291 -7.09 0.74 31.27
CA ALA A 291 -8.54 0.99 31.30
C ALA A 291 -8.97 1.97 30.21
N ARG A 292 -8.10 2.90 29.82
CA ARG A 292 -8.36 3.85 28.74
C ARG A 292 -8.62 3.18 27.39
N TYR A 293 -7.97 2.06 27.11
CA TYR A 293 -8.24 1.31 25.88
C TYR A 293 -9.62 0.65 25.91
N ALA A 294 -10.01 0.10 27.07
CA ALA A 294 -11.34 -0.45 27.29
C ALA A 294 -12.44 0.62 27.18
N GLU A 295 -12.23 1.81 27.76
CA GLU A 295 -13.15 2.95 27.64
C GLU A 295 -13.36 3.37 26.17
N ILE A 296 -12.27 3.47 25.40
CA ILE A 296 -12.32 3.79 23.97
C ILE A 296 -13.09 2.72 23.21
N TYR A 297 -12.86 1.44 23.53
CA TYR A 297 -13.56 0.31 22.93
C TYR A 297 -15.06 0.34 23.22
N HIS A 298 -15.47 0.45 24.49
CA HIS A 298 -16.89 0.48 24.87
C HIS A 298 -17.60 1.74 24.34
N THR A 299 -16.93 2.88 24.35
CA THR A 299 -17.45 4.12 23.75
C THR A 299 -17.70 3.92 22.25
N ARG A 300 -16.77 3.31 21.52
CA ARG A 300 -16.97 2.97 20.11
C ARG A 300 -18.18 2.06 19.91
N LEU A 301 -18.35 1.02 20.73
CA LEU A 301 -19.48 0.10 20.60
C LEU A 301 -20.81 0.82 20.80
N LYS A 302 -20.91 1.71 21.79
CA LYS A 302 -22.08 2.57 22.00
C LYS A 302 -22.38 3.42 20.78
N LEU A 303 -21.36 4.13 20.26
CA LEU A 303 -21.50 4.98 19.06
C LEU A 303 -21.85 4.16 17.80
N LYS A 304 -21.31 2.95 17.65
CA LYS A 304 -21.64 2.03 16.54
C LYS A 304 -23.12 1.61 16.61
N ALA A 305 -23.63 1.28 17.80
CA ALA A 305 -25.04 0.94 18.01
C ALA A 305 -25.97 2.12 17.70
N GLU A 306 -25.56 3.34 18.04
CA GLU A 306 -26.27 4.59 17.72
C GLU A 306 -26.13 5.02 16.24
N LYS A 307 -25.36 4.28 15.42
CA LYS A 307 -24.98 4.65 14.05
C LYS A 307 -24.35 6.05 13.96
N ASN A 308 -23.65 6.47 15.02
CA ASN A 308 -23.01 7.76 15.11
C ASN A 308 -21.65 7.76 14.35
N PRO A 309 -21.43 8.66 13.37
CA PRO A 309 -20.17 8.76 12.63
C PRO A 309 -18.93 8.93 13.53
N MET A 310 -19.10 9.50 14.73
CA MET A 310 -18.02 9.68 15.71
C MET A 310 -17.37 8.37 16.18
N GLN A 311 -17.93 7.19 15.87
CA GLN A 311 -17.26 5.92 16.16
C GLN A 311 -15.94 5.73 15.38
N GLN A 312 -15.79 6.38 14.21
CA GLN A 312 -14.63 6.20 13.32
C GLN A 312 -13.29 6.59 13.98
N PRO A 313 -13.14 7.78 14.62
CA PRO A 313 -11.95 8.11 15.41
C PRO A 313 -11.54 7.00 16.39
N TYR A 314 -12.49 6.48 17.16
CA TYR A 314 -12.22 5.44 18.15
C TYR A 314 -11.77 4.14 17.47
N LYS A 315 -12.39 3.77 16.34
CA LYS A 315 -11.97 2.62 15.52
C LYS A 315 -10.50 2.74 15.09
N ILE A 316 -10.06 3.93 14.68
CA ILE A 316 -8.67 4.15 14.25
C ILE A 316 -7.70 3.93 15.41
N VAL A 317 -8.02 4.43 16.61
CA VAL A 317 -7.17 4.22 17.79
C VAL A 317 -7.00 2.74 18.09
N LEU A 318 -8.11 2.00 18.15
CA LEU A 318 -8.11 0.56 18.44
C LEU A 318 -7.30 -0.23 17.40
N ASN A 319 -7.56 -0.01 16.11
CA ASN A 319 -6.94 -0.78 15.03
C ASN A 319 -5.46 -0.45 14.83
N SER A 320 -5.04 0.79 15.05
CA SER A 320 -3.63 1.19 14.85
C SER A 320 -2.72 0.78 16.02
N THR A 321 -3.28 0.44 17.18
CA THR A 321 -2.53 0.05 18.38
C THR A 321 -1.66 -1.19 18.14
N TYR A 322 -2.18 -2.22 17.46
CA TYR A 322 -1.42 -3.44 17.16
C TYR A 322 -0.17 -3.15 16.30
N GLY A 323 -0.35 -2.43 15.20
CA GLY A 323 0.77 -2.07 14.32
C GLY A 323 1.82 -1.21 15.03
N ALA A 324 1.37 -0.29 15.89
CA ALA A 324 2.23 0.57 16.68
C ALA A 324 3.10 -0.22 17.69
N MET A 325 2.63 -1.36 18.20
CA MET A 325 3.39 -2.22 19.10
C MET A 325 4.58 -2.93 18.42
N LYS A 326 4.58 -3.01 17.09
CA LYS A 326 5.67 -3.58 16.29
C LYS A 326 6.67 -2.53 15.79
N ASP A 327 6.32 -1.25 15.86
CA ASP A 327 7.16 -0.15 15.39
C ASP A 327 8.11 0.32 16.50
N ARG A 328 9.41 0.01 16.35
CA ARG A 328 10.47 0.35 17.32
C ARG A 328 10.58 1.85 17.63
N HIS A 329 10.09 2.71 16.74
CA HIS A 329 10.11 4.15 16.92
C HIS A 329 8.83 4.71 17.55
N ASN A 330 7.84 3.87 17.83
CA ASN A 330 6.58 4.25 18.44
C ASN A 330 6.61 4.07 19.96
N ALA A 331 5.92 4.94 20.70
CA ALA A 331 5.84 4.83 22.16
C ALA A 331 5.06 3.58 22.64
N LEU A 332 4.22 3.00 21.79
CA LEU A 332 3.53 1.73 22.05
C LEU A 332 4.40 0.49 21.83
N PHE A 333 5.64 0.63 21.35
CA PHE A 333 6.51 -0.50 21.02
C PHE A 333 6.61 -1.50 22.18
N ASP A 334 6.06 -2.69 21.94
CA ASP A 334 6.03 -3.81 22.88
C ASP A 334 5.86 -5.09 22.06
N PRO A 335 6.97 -5.62 21.51
CA PRO A 335 6.90 -6.70 20.54
C PRO A 335 6.45 -8.03 21.17
N ARG A 336 6.65 -8.23 22.49
CA ARG A 336 6.08 -9.37 23.22
C ARG A 336 4.56 -9.36 23.16
N GLN A 337 3.95 -8.24 23.50
CA GLN A 337 2.49 -8.10 23.45
C GLN A 337 1.96 -8.17 22.00
N ALA A 338 2.72 -7.65 21.03
CA ALA A 338 2.36 -7.81 19.62
C ALA A 338 2.38 -9.28 19.19
N ASN A 339 3.38 -10.05 19.63
CA ASN A 339 3.49 -11.49 19.39
C ASN A 339 2.38 -12.27 20.11
N ASN A 340 2.01 -11.89 21.34
CA ASN A 340 0.86 -12.47 22.03
C ASN A 340 -0.43 -12.30 21.24
N VAL A 341 -0.73 -11.09 20.76
CA VAL A 341 -1.91 -10.84 19.91
C VAL A 341 -1.86 -11.67 18.63
N CYS A 342 -0.70 -11.70 17.98
CA CYS A 342 -0.54 -12.35 16.68
C CYS A 342 -0.63 -13.88 16.78
N VAL A 343 0.22 -14.49 17.60
CA VAL A 343 0.30 -15.95 17.79
C VAL A 343 -0.92 -16.47 18.54
N GLY A 344 -1.36 -15.76 19.59
CA GLY A 344 -2.57 -16.10 20.32
C GLY A 344 -3.80 -16.11 19.41
N GLY A 345 -3.93 -15.09 18.54
CA GLY A 345 -4.99 -15.05 17.53
C GLY A 345 -4.92 -16.23 16.54
N GLN A 346 -3.73 -16.49 15.96
CA GLN A 346 -3.55 -17.64 15.08
C GLN A 346 -3.96 -18.98 15.71
N LEU A 347 -3.58 -19.20 16.97
CA LEU A 347 -3.90 -20.44 17.69
C LEU A 347 -5.41 -20.54 17.98
N LEU A 348 -6.08 -19.44 18.32
CA LEU A 348 -7.52 -19.42 18.55
C LEU A 348 -8.32 -19.66 17.26
N LEU A 349 -7.86 -19.17 16.11
CA LEU A 349 -8.46 -19.51 14.81
C LEU A 349 -8.20 -20.96 14.44
N LEU A 350 -7.01 -21.51 14.70
CA LEU A 350 -6.73 -22.94 14.49
C LEU A 350 -7.64 -23.83 15.34
N ASP A 351 -7.86 -23.45 16.60
CA ASP A 351 -8.84 -24.10 17.49
C ASP A 351 -10.25 -24.06 16.87
N LEU A 352 -10.69 -22.92 16.34
CA LEU A 352 -11.98 -22.84 15.64
C LEU A 352 -12.04 -23.75 14.40
N ILE A 353 -10.98 -23.78 13.58
CA ILE A 353 -10.88 -24.69 12.42
C ILE A 353 -11.03 -26.15 12.86
N GLU A 354 -10.34 -26.55 13.93
CA GLU A 354 -10.39 -27.93 14.46
C GLU A 354 -11.80 -28.34 14.94
N ARG A 355 -12.62 -27.38 15.39
CA ARG A 355 -14.03 -27.65 15.73
C ARG A 355 -14.96 -27.70 14.53
N LEU A 356 -14.60 -27.04 13.43
CA LEU A 356 -15.42 -26.93 12.22
C LEU A 356 -15.15 -28.05 11.20
N GLU A 357 -13.91 -28.56 11.12
CA GLU A 357 -13.44 -29.41 10.01
C GLU A 357 -14.21 -30.72 9.79
N ASP A 358 -14.85 -31.27 10.82
CA ASP A 358 -15.65 -32.50 10.68
C ASP A 358 -17.07 -32.21 10.11
N HIS A 359 -17.50 -30.95 10.13
CA HIS A 359 -18.87 -30.53 9.84
C HIS A 359 -19.02 -29.73 8.55
N CYS A 360 -17.95 -29.08 8.09
CA CYS A 360 -17.90 -28.32 6.84
C CYS A 360 -16.53 -28.45 6.17
N ASP A 361 -16.41 -27.96 4.94
CA ASP A 361 -15.14 -27.97 4.23
C ASP A 361 -14.44 -26.60 4.41
N ILE A 362 -13.22 -26.61 4.91
CA ILE A 362 -12.42 -25.39 5.07
C ILE A 362 -11.83 -25.01 3.70
N ILE A 363 -12.03 -23.76 3.26
CA ILE A 363 -11.56 -23.29 1.96
C ILE A 363 -10.36 -22.35 2.11
N GLN A 364 -10.44 -21.47 3.10
CA GLN A 364 -9.43 -20.46 3.38
C GLN A 364 -9.50 -20.03 4.84
N SER A 365 -8.35 -19.71 5.42
CA SER A 365 -8.22 -18.96 6.67
C SER A 365 -7.28 -17.77 6.46
N ASN A 366 -7.64 -16.61 7.00
CA ASN A 366 -6.79 -15.42 7.01
C ASN A 366 -6.55 -14.95 8.46
N THR A 367 -6.03 -13.74 8.65
CA THR A 367 -5.70 -13.18 9.96
C THR A 367 -6.85 -13.16 10.97
N ASP A 368 -8.09 -12.99 10.50
CA ASP A 368 -9.25 -12.70 11.34
C ASP A 368 -10.51 -13.48 10.98
N GLY A 369 -10.47 -14.39 10.00
CA GLY A 369 -11.63 -15.15 9.59
C GLY A 369 -11.34 -16.42 8.80
N ILE A 370 -12.38 -17.25 8.70
CA ILE A 370 -12.35 -18.57 8.08
C ILE A 370 -13.50 -18.64 7.06
N LEU A 371 -13.17 -18.93 5.81
CA LEU A 371 -14.13 -19.23 4.76
C LEU A 371 -14.38 -20.73 4.74
N VAL A 372 -15.62 -21.11 5.04
CA VAL A 372 -16.08 -22.50 5.02
C VAL A 372 -17.11 -22.71 3.93
N LYS A 373 -17.18 -23.93 3.39
CA LYS A 373 -18.25 -24.39 2.53
C LYS A 373 -19.12 -25.37 3.29
N LEU A 374 -20.41 -25.08 3.38
CA LEU A 374 -21.37 -26.04 3.92
C LEU A 374 -21.57 -27.19 2.95
N ARG A 375 -21.69 -28.41 3.49
CA ARG A 375 -22.04 -29.59 2.69
C ARG A 375 -23.50 -29.55 2.27
N ARG A 376 -24.37 -29.03 3.15
CA ARG A 376 -25.77 -28.70 2.91
C ARG A 376 -26.14 -27.43 3.69
N TYR A 377 -27.12 -26.67 3.23
CA TYR A 377 -27.50 -25.43 3.91
C TYR A 377 -28.00 -25.66 5.34
N GLU A 378 -28.65 -26.79 5.60
CA GLU A 378 -29.15 -27.17 6.93
C GLU A 378 -28.04 -27.40 7.95
N ASP A 379 -26.78 -27.52 7.52
CA ASP A 379 -25.64 -27.60 8.44
C ASP A 379 -25.33 -26.24 9.10
N TYR A 380 -25.93 -25.12 8.63
CA TYR A 380 -25.72 -23.76 9.17
C TYR A 380 -25.92 -23.70 10.69
N ASP A 381 -27.05 -24.20 11.20
CA ASP A 381 -27.39 -24.11 12.64
C ASP A 381 -26.35 -24.85 13.51
N LEU A 382 -25.85 -25.99 13.04
CA LEU A 382 -24.78 -26.72 13.72
C LEU A 382 -23.47 -25.94 13.73
N ILE A 383 -23.12 -25.30 12.60
CA ILE A 383 -21.93 -24.45 12.52
C ILE A 383 -22.06 -23.24 13.46
N ASP A 384 -23.23 -22.60 13.52
CA ASP A 384 -23.51 -21.49 14.43
C ASP A 384 -23.38 -21.92 15.91
N ASP A 385 -23.91 -23.07 16.29
CA ASP A 385 -23.78 -23.63 17.64
C ASP A 385 -22.31 -23.88 18.04
N ILE A 386 -21.50 -24.43 17.12
CA ILE A 386 -20.06 -24.64 17.33
C ILE A 386 -19.34 -23.31 17.51
N CYS A 387 -19.63 -22.35 16.64
CA CYS A 387 -19.10 -20.99 16.71
C CYS A 387 -19.50 -20.30 18.02
N TRP A 388 -20.74 -20.49 18.50
CA TRP A 388 -21.23 -19.94 19.75
C TRP A 388 -20.53 -20.53 20.98
N GLU A 389 -20.25 -21.84 21.01
CA GLU A 389 -19.41 -22.44 22.07
C GLU A 389 -18.05 -21.75 22.11
N TRP A 390 -17.43 -21.59 20.94
CA TRP A 390 -16.13 -20.98 20.81
C TRP A 390 -16.16 -19.51 21.26
N GLU A 391 -17.19 -18.73 20.89
CA GLU A 391 -17.39 -17.36 21.39
C GLU A 391 -17.48 -17.33 22.91
N LYS A 392 -18.29 -18.20 23.52
CA LYS A 392 -18.50 -18.24 24.98
C LYS A 392 -17.23 -18.61 25.73
N ARG A 393 -16.46 -19.55 25.17
CA ARG A 393 -15.23 -20.04 25.77
C ARG A 393 -14.09 -19.03 25.65
N THR A 394 -13.98 -18.35 24.52
CA THR A 394 -12.84 -17.45 24.21
C THR A 394 -13.11 -15.99 24.54
N GLY A 395 -14.38 -15.60 24.74
CA GLY A 395 -14.79 -14.20 24.91
C GLY A 395 -14.81 -13.41 23.60
N MET A 396 -14.44 -14.02 22.48
CA MET A 396 -14.44 -13.40 21.16
C MET A 396 -15.84 -13.40 20.54
N ARG A 397 -16.07 -12.52 19.56
CA ARG A 397 -17.33 -12.41 18.83
C ARG A 397 -17.14 -12.69 17.35
N LEU A 398 -18.04 -13.47 16.77
CA LEU A 398 -18.05 -13.87 15.37
C LEU A 398 -19.14 -13.11 14.60
N GLU A 399 -18.84 -12.74 13.36
CA GLU A 399 -19.74 -12.17 12.36
C GLU A 399 -19.76 -13.12 11.16
N PHE A 400 -20.94 -13.35 10.58
CA PHE A 400 -21.16 -14.30 9.49
C PHE A 400 -21.58 -13.55 8.24
N ASP A 401 -20.89 -13.82 7.13
CA ASP A 401 -21.28 -13.35 5.79
C ASP A 401 -21.48 -14.55 4.85
N GLU A 402 -22.64 -14.63 4.22
CA GLU A 402 -22.97 -15.71 3.28
C GLU A 402 -22.55 -15.37 1.84
N PHE A 403 -21.96 -16.36 1.16
CA PHE A 403 -21.56 -16.29 -0.25
C PHE A 403 -21.99 -17.51 -1.03
N HIS A 404 -22.08 -17.37 -2.35
CA HIS A 404 -22.52 -18.43 -3.26
C HIS A 404 -21.42 -18.92 -4.21
N LYS A 405 -20.50 -18.02 -4.61
CA LYS A 405 -19.37 -18.36 -5.50
C LYS A 405 -18.06 -17.86 -4.94
N VAL A 406 -17.02 -18.65 -5.14
CA VAL A 406 -15.64 -18.34 -4.74
C VAL A 406 -14.71 -18.61 -5.92
N PHE A 407 -13.90 -17.63 -6.29
CA PHE A 407 -12.79 -17.76 -7.23
C PHE A 407 -11.51 -17.32 -6.54
N GLN A 408 -10.56 -18.23 -6.37
CA GLN A 408 -9.38 -18.03 -5.52
C GLN A 408 -8.13 -18.58 -6.18
N LYS A 409 -7.13 -17.72 -6.35
CA LYS A 409 -5.77 -18.11 -6.72
C LYS A 409 -5.00 -18.57 -5.48
N ASP A 410 -5.02 -17.74 -4.44
CA ASP A 410 -4.37 -17.93 -3.14
C ASP A 410 -5.05 -17.06 -2.06
N VAL A 411 -4.62 -17.18 -0.79
CA VAL A 411 -5.19 -16.46 0.38
C VAL A 411 -5.24 -14.93 0.21
N ASN A 412 -4.42 -14.39 -0.69
CA ASN A 412 -4.32 -12.95 -0.95
C ASN A 412 -4.96 -12.54 -2.27
N ASN A 413 -5.44 -13.46 -3.10
CA ASN A 413 -6.01 -13.19 -4.42
C ASN A 413 -7.30 -14.00 -4.63
N TYR A 414 -8.44 -13.40 -4.29
CA TYR A 414 -9.75 -14.02 -4.43
C TYR A 414 -10.88 -13.03 -4.71
N LEU A 415 -11.95 -13.54 -5.32
CA LEU A 415 -13.22 -12.88 -5.55
C LEU A 415 -14.33 -13.80 -5.01
N ILE A 416 -15.16 -13.28 -4.11
CA ILE A 416 -16.30 -13.99 -3.53
C ILE A 416 -17.60 -13.24 -3.81
N VAL A 417 -18.62 -13.97 -4.27
CA VAL A 417 -19.87 -13.43 -4.78
C VAL A 417 -21.03 -13.93 -3.93
N PRO A 418 -21.88 -13.05 -3.39
CA PRO A 418 -23.07 -13.45 -2.65
C PRO A 418 -24.18 -13.93 -3.59
N GLU A 419 -25.18 -14.58 -3.02
CA GLU A 419 -26.38 -14.95 -3.77
C GLU A 419 -27.21 -13.70 -4.15
N GLY A 420 -27.90 -13.81 -5.29
CA GLY A 420 -28.83 -12.80 -5.79
C GLY A 420 -28.16 -11.67 -6.58
N PRO A 421 -28.74 -10.45 -6.56
CA PRO A 421 -28.23 -9.32 -7.35
C PRO A 421 -26.78 -8.97 -6.98
N LEU A 422 -25.96 -8.63 -7.98
CA LEU A 422 -24.55 -8.24 -7.76
C LEU A 422 -24.40 -6.86 -7.08
N PHE A 423 -25.45 -6.05 -7.11
CA PHE A 423 -25.49 -4.72 -6.53
C PHE A 423 -26.58 -4.64 -5.47
N ASP A 424 -26.35 -3.86 -4.43
CA ASP A 424 -27.41 -3.51 -3.47
C ASP A 424 -28.36 -2.45 -4.05
N GLU A 425 -29.41 -2.12 -3.30
CA GLU A 425 -30.41 -1.10 -3.70
C GLU A 425 -29.81 0.29 -3.93
N LYS A 426 -28.58 0.55 -3.46
CA LYS A 426 -27.85 1.80 -3.62
C LYS A 426 -26.82 1.74 -4.75
N GLY A 427 -26.79 0.65 -5.52
CA GLY A 427 -25.85 0.44 -6.61
C GLY A 427 -24.44 0.08 -6.15
N LYS A 428 -24.25 -0.31 -4.89
CA LYS A 428 -22.94 -0.73 -4.38
C LYS A 428 -22.69 -2.21 -4.72
N PRO A 429 -21.51 -2.56 -5.24
CA PRO A 429 -21.09 -3.95 -5.42
C PRO A 429 -21.22 -4.78 -4.13
N ARG A 430 -21.90 -5.93 -4.19
CA ARG A 430 -22.06 -6.88 -3.08
C ARG A 430 -20.94 -7.93 -3.02
N TRP A 431 -20.19 -8.14 -4.10
CA TRP A 431 -19.03 -9.05 -4.10
C TRP A 431 -17.82 -8.43 -3.37
N LYS A 432 -16.96 -9.28 -2.82
CA LYS A 432 -15.70 -8.88 -2.18
C LYS A 432 -14.52 -9.35 -3.03
N CYS A 433 -13.54 -8.47 -3.22
CA CYS A 433 -12.28 -8.78 -3.90
C CYS A 433 -11.10 -8.52 -2.97
N LYS A 434 -10.10 -9.40 -3.01
CA LYS A 434 -8.80 -9.20 -2.35
C LYS A 434 -7.69 -9.57 -3.32
N GLY A 435 -6.60 -8.80 -3.31
CA GLY A 435 -5.40 -9.09 -4.09
C GLY A 435 -5.19 -8.25 -5.33
N ALA A 436 -3.95 -8.21 -5.80
CA ALA A 436 -3.54 -7.32 -6.88
C ALA A 436 -4.29 -7.60 -8.20
N TYR A 437 -4.73 -8.83 -8.45
CA TYR A 437 -5.37 -9.22 -9.71
C TYR A 437 -6.84 -8.78 -9.82
N VAL A 438 -7.52 -8.64 -8.68
CA VAL A 438 -8.95 -8.34 -8.61
C VAL A 438 -9.26 -7.14 -7.71
N LYS A 439 -8.24 -6.39 -7.26
CA LYS A 439 -8.42 -5.21 -6.41
C LYS A 439 -9.33 -4.19 -7.09
N LYS A 440 -10.10 -3.49 -6.27
CA LYS A 440 -10.81 -2.28 -6.69
C LYS A 440 -9.76 -1.22 -7.03
N LEU A 441 -9.95 -0.59 -8.17
CA LEU A 441 -9.06 0.45 -8.68
C LEU A 441 -9.61 1.81 -8.28
N SER A 442 -8.74 2.80 -8.20
CA SER A 442 -9.10 4.19 -7.97
C SER A 442 -8.21 5.09 -8.82
N ASP A 443 -8.53 6.38 -8.88
CA ASP A 443 -7.67 7.35 -9.58
C ASP A 443 -6.26 7.44 -9.01
N LEU A 444 -6.05 6.96 -7.78
CA LEU A 444 -4.75 6.94 -7.10
C LEU A 444 -4.13 5.53 -7.01
N ASP A 445 -4.76 4.54 -7.66
CA ASP A 445 -4.25 3.18 -7.84
C ASP A 445 -4.82 2.60 -9.16
N TYR A 446 -4.18 2.97 -10.28
CA TYR A 446 -4.68 2.75 -11.64
C TYR A 446 -3.60 2.15 -12.56
N ASP A 447 -3.09 0.97 -12.19
CA ASP A 447 -2.04 0.23 -12.94
C ASP A 447 -2.62 -1.03 -13.60
N LEU A 448 -2.44 -1.16 -14.92
CA LEU A 448 -3.02 -2.22 -15.75
C LEU A 448 -4.53 -2.47 -15.48
N PRO A 449 -5.35 -1.42 -15.41
CA PRO A 449 -6.73 -1.52 -14.96
C PRO A 449 -7.60 -2.36 -15.90
N ILE A 450 -7.32 -2.37 -17.22
CA ILE A 450 -8.03 -3.23 -18.19
C ILE A 450 -7.89 -4.72 -17.87
N VAL A 451 -6.74 -5.12 -17.34
CA VAL A 451 -6.46 -6.52 -17.01
C VAL A 451 -7.27 -6.95 -15.78
N ASN A 452 -7.32 -6.09 -14.75
CA ASN A 452 -8.14 -6.35 -13.56
C ASN A 452 -9.63 -6.39 -13.92
N ARG A 453 -10.08 -5.48 -14.79
CA ARG A 453 -11.46 -5.44 -15.27
C ARG A 453 -11.82 -6.71 -16.05
N GLY A 454 -10.97 -7.16 -16.99
CA GLY A 454 -11.21 -8.39 -17.75
C GLY A 454 -11.33 -9.64 -16.88
N ILE A 455 -10.57 -9.73 -15.79
CA ILE A 455 -10.70 -10.85 -14.83
C ILE A 455 -12.03 -10.78 -14.08
N ILE A 456 -12.42 -9.60 -13.60
CA ILE A 456 -13.66 -9.39 -12.84
C ILE A 456 -14.88 -9.64 -13.76
N ASP A 457 -14.88 -9.09 -14.97
CA ASP A 457 -15.96 -9.25 -15.95
C ASP A 457 -16.12 -10.73 -16.33
N TYR A 458 -15.02 -11.45 -16.53
CA TYR A 458 -15.07 -12.88 -16.78
C TYR A 458 -15.72 -13.66 -15.63
N PHE A 459 -15.30 -13.42 -14.38
CA PHE A 459 -15.86 -14.14 -13.23
C PHE A 459 -17.31 -13.78 -12.91
N LEU A 460 -17.71 -12.51 -13.08
CA LEU A 460 -19.04 -12.05 -12.74
C LEU A 460 -20.06 -12.27 -13.86
N HIS A 461 -19.63 -12.18 -15.12
CA HIS A 461 -20.52 -12.10 -16.28
C HIS A 461 -20.21 -13.13 -17.37
N GLY A 462 -19.08 -13.84 -17.29
CA GLY A 462 -18.64 -14.74 -18.35
C GLY A 462 -18.12 -14.01 -19.60
N THR A 463 -17.90 -12.69 -19.52
CA THR A 463 -17.39 -11.88 -20.63
C THR A 463 -15.97 -12.32 -20.99
N LEU A 464 -15.73 -12.60 -22.27
CA LEU A 464 -14.41 -13.01 -22.74
C LEU A 464 -13.41 -11.84 -22.71
N PRO A 465 -12.12 -12.10 -22.44
CA PRO A 465 -11.09 -11.05 -22.41
C PRO A 465 -11.04 -10.16 -23.67
N GLU A 466 -11.29 -10.74 -24.84
CA GLU A 466 -11.36 -10.04 -26.13
C GLU A 466 -12.47 -9.00 -26.16
N GLU A 467 -13.63 -9.30 -25.56
CA GLU A 467 -14.78 -8.40 -25.53
C GLU A 467 -14.50 -7.20 -24.61
N THR A 468 -13.97 -7.44 -23.41
CA THR A 468 -13.61 -6.36 -22.47
C THR A 468 -12.54 -5.44 -23.05
N VAL A 469 -11.48 -6.00 -23.64
CA VAL A 469 -10.38 -5.22 -24.26
C VAL A 469 -10.83 -4.55 -25.56
N GLY A 470 -11.68 -5.21 -26.34
CA GLY A 470 -12.25 -4.71 -27.58
C GLY A 470 -13.12 -3.48 -27.36
N ALA A 471 -13.98 -3.51 -26.34
CA ALA A 471 -14.91 -2.44 -25.99
C ALA A 471 -14.25 -1.23 -25.30
N CYS A 472 -13.00 -1.34 -24.85
CA CYS A 472 -12.30 -0.26 -24.17
C CYS A 472 -11.90 0.87 -25.13
N THR A 473 -12.24 2.10 -24.76
CA THR A 473 -11.98 3.34 -25.52
C THR A 473 -10.98 4.28 -24.84
N SER A 474 -10.55 3.98 -23.61
CA SER A 474 -9.65 4.82 -22.81
C SER A 474 -8.22 4.32 -22.91
N LEU A 475 -7.28 5.15 -23.38
CA LEU A 475 -5.85 4.81 -23.40
C LEU A 475 -5.30 4.57 -21.99
N ARG A 476 -5.73 5.39 -21.02
CA ARG A 476 -5.35 5.28 -19.60
C ARG A 476 -5.61 3.86 -19.05
N ASP A 477 -6.60 3.14 -19.59
CA ASP A 477 -6.92 1.78 -19.12
C ASP A 477 -5.83 0.74 -19.47
N PHE A 478 -4.96 1.05 -20.42
CA PHE A 478 -3.89 0.17 -20.87
C PHE A 478 -2.54 0.48 -20.23
N GLN A 479 -2.47 1.50 -19.36
CA GLN A 479 -1.19 1.97 -18.85
C GLN A 479 -0.55 0.99 -17.86
N LYS A 480 0.76 0.82 -17.99
CA LYS A 480 1.63 0.25 -16.97
C LYS A 480 2.53 1.35 -16.42
N VAL A 481 2.35 1.72 -15.15
CA VAL A 481 3.16 2.75 -14.50
C VAL A 481 4.41 2.11 -13.89
N VAL A 482 5.58 2.63 -14.25
CA VAL A 482 6.88 2.16 -13.73
C VAL A 482 7.76 3.34 -13.33
N LYS A 483 8.63 3.11 -12.34
CA LYS A 483 9.52 4.14 -11.80
C LYS A 483 10.96 3.65 -11.63
N VAL A 484 11.92 4.45 -12.06
CA VAL A 484 13.35 4.33 -11.72
C VAL A 484 13.52 4.67 -10.24
N SER A 485 13.84 3.67 -9.42
CA SER A 485 14.12 3.93 -8.00
C SER A 485 15.54 4.46 -7.80
N SER A 486 15.81 5.05 -6.63
CA SER A 486 17.14 5.56 -6.24
C SER A 486 18.28 4.53 -6.30
N LYS A 487 17.97 3.23 -6.45
CA LYS A 487 18.95 2.15 -6.65
C LYS A 487 19.47 2.05 -8.09
N TYR A 488 18.87 2.80 -9.03
CA TYR A 488 19.18 2.80 -10.45
C TYR A 488 19.54 4.22 -10.90
N LYS A 489 20.34 4.32 -11.97
CA LYS A 489 20.84 5.59 -12.52
C LYS A 489 19.84 6.26 -13.46
N TYR A 490 19.22 5.48 -14.35
CA TYR A 490 18.30 5.96 -15.38
C TYR A 490 17.51 4.80 -16.00
N ALA A 491 16.50 5.14 -16.80
CA ALA A 491 15.84 4.21 -17.72
C ALA A 491 16.50 4.24 -19.11
N LEU A 492 16.54 3.08 -19.76
CA LEU A 492 17.10 2.86 -21.09
C LEU A 492 16.01 2.29 -21.99
N TYR A 493 15.65 3.01 -23.04
CA TYR A 493 14.60 2.63 -23.98
C TYR A 493 15.18 2.01 -25.24
N SER A 494 14.52 0.96 -25.73
CA SER A 494 14.81 0.29 -27.01
C SER A 494 16.29 -0.10 -27.25
N PRO A 495 17.02 -0.69 -26.26
CA PRO A 495 18.36 -1.20 -26.51
C PRO A 495 18.31 -2.44 -27.40
N THR A 496 19.34 -2.63 -28.24
CA THR A 496 19.53 -3.87 -28.98
C THR A 496 20.03 -4.97 -28.05
N ILE A 497 19.33 -6.10 -28.02
CA ILE A 497 19.65 -7.25 -27.17
C ILE A 497 20.26 -8.36 -27.99
N VAL A 498 21.46 -8.82 -27.62
CA VAL A 498 22.15 -9.92 -28.32
C VAL A 498 22.53 -11.02 -27.33
N TYR A 499 22.32 -12.27 -27.73
CA TYR A 499 22.73 -13.45 -26.97
C TYR A 499 24.03 -14.02 -27.56
N GLN A 500 25.12 -13.93 -26.79
CA GLN A 500 26.43 -14.42 -27.23
C GLN A 500 26.84 -15.66 -26.45
N LYS A 501 27.38 -16.67 -27.12
CA LYS A 501 28.03 -17.81 -26.46
C LYS A 501 29.47 -17.44 -26.10
N ILE A 502 29.79 -17.46 -24.81
CA ILE A 502 31.15 -17.31 -24.29
C ILE A 502 31.59 -18.60 -23.60
N ARG A 503 32.90 -18.81 -23.42
CA ARG A 503 33.41 -19.86 -22.52
C ARG A 503 33.66 -19.27 -21.14
N ASP A 504 33.28 -19.99 -20.09
CA ASP A 504 33.63 -19.62 -18.72
C ASP A 504 35.10 -19.95 -18.40
N GLU A 505 35.56 -19.58 -17.21
CA GLU A 505 36.93 -19.83 -16.71
C GLU A 505 37.29 -21.32 -16.67
N LYS A 506 36.30 -22.22 -16.73
CA LYS A 506 36.45 -23.68 -16.74
C LYS A 506 36.23 -24.27 -18.14
N GLY A 507 36.18 -23.43 -19.19
CA GLY A 507 36.02 -23.84 -20.58
C GLY A 507 34.59 -24.22 -21.00
N ARG A 508 33.58 -24.07 -20.14
CA ARG A 508 32.19 -24.45 -20.42
C ARG A 508 31.49 -23.35 -21.23
N SER A 509 30.69 -23.74 -22.22
CA SER A 509 29.90 -22.79 -23.02
C SER A 509 28.76 -22.19 -22.19
N LYS A 510 28.64 -20.87 -22.19
CA LYS A 510 27.59 -20.11 -21.51
C LYS A 510 27.04 -19.06 -22.46
N THR A 511 25.72 -19.01 -22.62
CA THR A 511 25.04 -17.91 -23.30
C THR A 511 24.93 -16.72 -22.36
N VAL A 512 25.36 -15.53 -22.81
CA VAL A 512 25.22 -14.28 -22.08
C VAL A 512 24.37 -13.29 -22.87
N LYS A 513 23.48 -12.60 -22.17
CA LYS A 513 22.67 -11.50 -22.69
C LYS A 513 23.51 -10.22 -22.68
N ARG A 514 23.58 -9.50 -23.79
CA ARG A 514 24.25 -8.20 -23.92
C ARG A 514 23.32 -7.16 -24.49
N PHE A 515 23.54 -5.91 -24.10
CA PHE A 515 22.76 -4.74 -24.49
C PHE A 515 23.68 -3.75 -25.21
N TYR A 516 23.21 -3.21 -26.34
CA TYR A 516 23.93 -2.24 -27.16
C TYR A 516 22.99 -1.12 -27.60
N GLY A 517 23.47 0.12 -27.59
CA GLY A 517 22.66 1.29 -27.94
C GLY A 517 21.47 1.51 -27.00
N GLY A 518 20.40 2.09 -27.54
CA GLY A 518 19.21 2.52 -26.80
C GLY A 518 19.29 3.98 -26.35
N GLU A 519 18.14 4.52 -25.98
CA GLU A 519 17.98 5.92 -25.60
C GLU A 519 17.90 6.07 -24.07
N ILE A 520 18.83 6.86 -23.52
CA ILE A 520 18.82 7.21 -22.09
C ILE A 520 17.70 8.20 -21.85
N GLN A 521 16.79 7.85 -20.96
CA GLN A 521 15.65 8.68 -20.60
C GLN A 521 16.00 9.60 -19.41
N LYS A 522 15.49 10.83 -19.46
CA LYS A 522 15.66 11.83 -18.39
C LYS A 522 14.64 11.65 -17.27
N ASP A 523 13.38 11.39 -17.63
CA ASP A 523 12.30 11.16 -16.67
C ASP A 523 12.57 9.91 -15.82
N GLN A 524 12.00 9.86 -14.62
CA GLN A 524 12.09 8.70 -13.73
C GLN A 524 10.83 7.87 -13.71
N THR A 525 9.68 8.44 -14.07
CA THR A 525 8.38 7.76 -14.09
C THR A 525 7.87 7.65 -15.52
N PHE A 526 7.32 6.49 -15.87
CA PHE A 526 6.87 6.20 -17.23
C PHE A 526 5.50 5.53 -17.23
N ARG A 527 4.62 5.99 -18.13
CA ARG A 527 3.43 5.24 -18.56
C ARG A 527 3.76 4.42 -19.78
N VAL A 528 3.89 3.11 -19.59
CA VAL A 528 4.29 2.16 -20.64
C VAL A 528 3.06 1.48 -21.22
N PHE A 529 3.05 1.34 -22.54
CA PHE A 529 2.01 0.68 -23.32
C PHE A 529 2.63 -0.39 -24.23
N ALA A 530 1.92 -1.49 -24.45
CA ALA A 530 2.36 -2.53 -25.38
C ALA A 530 2.22 -2.04 -26.82
N SER A 531 3.22 -2.33 -27.66
CA SER A 531 3.23 -1.96 -29.08
C SER A 531 3.20 -3.18 -29.98
N THR A 532 2.42 -3.12 -31.06
CA THR A 532 2.49 -4.09 -32.16
C THR A 532 3.71 -3.85 -33.07
N ASP A 533 4.38 -2.70 -32.94
CA ASP A 533 5.56 -2.38 -33.72
C ASP A 533 6.79 -3.10 -33.17
N THR A 534 7.20 -4.17 -33.87
CA THR A 534 8.38 -4.98 -33.51
C THR A 534 9.70 -4.23 -33.65
N GLN A 535 9.73 -3.05 -34.28
CA GLN A 535 10.94 -2.22 -34.35
C GLN A 535 11.22 -1.51 -33.03
N LYS A 536 10.20 -1.27 -32.20
CA LYS A 536 10.35 -0.69 -30.87
C LYS A 536 10.83 -1.75 -29.88
N GLY A 537 11.82 -1.44 -29.05
CA GLY A 537 12.24 -2.34 -27.98
C GLY A 537 11.53 -2.07 -26.64
N GLY A 538 12.05 -2.71 -25.60
CA GLY A 538 11.51 -2.61 -24.24
C GLY A 538 12.11 -1.44 -23.45
N LEU A 539 11.51 -1.18 -22.28
CA LEU A 539 12.02 -0.23 -21.30
C LEU A 539 12.77 -0.94 -20.17
N PHE A 540 14.00 -0.50 -19.90
CA PHE A 540 14.90 -1.12 -18.92
C PHE A 540 15.39 -0.09 -17.89
N LYS A 541 15.82 -0.56 -16.72
CA LYS A 541 16.48 0.25 -15.67
C LYS A 541 17.94 -0.17 -15.52
N VAL A 542 18.83 0.81 -15.42
CA VAL A 542 20.29 0.60 -15.38
C VAL A 542 20.83 0.89 -13.97
N SER A 543 21.42 -0.12 -13.33
CA SER A 543 21.89 0.03 -11.92
C SER A 543 23.23 0.74 -11.77
N GLY A 544 24.09 0.67 -12.79
CA GLY A 544 25.48 1.13 -12.72
C GLY A 544 26.38 0.35 -11.75
N LYS A 545 25.91 -0.74 -11.13
CA LYS A 545 26.71 -1.58 -10.23
C LYS A 545 27.70 -2.42 -11.02
N ILE A 546 28.94 -2.52 -10.54
CA ILE A 546 29.95 -3.42 -11.10
C ILE A 546 29.85 -4.78 -10.39
N VAL A 547 29.62 -5.85 -11.16
CA VAL A 547 29.57 -7.24 -10.71
C VAL A 547 30.61 -8.02 -11.47
N ARG A 548 31.61 -8.57 -10.76
CA ARG A 548 32.75 -9.31 -11.35
C ARG A 548 33.48 -8.53 -12.45
N GLY A 549 33.80 -7.26 -12.16
CA GLY A 549 34.57 -6.39 -13.06
C GLY A 549 33.80 -5.86 -14.28
N ARG A 550 32.47 -6.03 -14.33
CA ARG A 550 31.63 -5.52 -15.42
C ARG A 550 30.38 -4.85 -14.88
N GLU A 551 29.85 -3.87 -15.58
CA GLU A 551 28.55 -3.31 -15.24
C GLU A 551 27.47 -4.37 -15.33
N LYS A 552 26.58 -4.37 -14.33
CA LYS A 552 25.42 -5.24 -14.30
C LYS A 552 24.49 -4.87 -15.46
N ASN A 553 24.05 -5.88 -16.19
CA ASN A 553 23.13 -5.70 -17.31
C ASN A 553 21.87 -4.92 -16.91
N PRO A 554 21.29 -4.13 -17.82
CA PRO A 554 19.97 -3.55 -17.66
C PRO A 554 18.93 -4.59 -17.30
N GLU A 555 17.98 -4.19 -16.44
CA GLU A 555 16.88 -5.03 -16.00
C GLU A 555 15.57 -4.50 -16.58
N GLN A 556 14.72 -5.36 -17.13
CA GLN A 556 13.41 -4.92 -17.59
C GLN A 556 12.55 -4.52 -16.39
N PHE A 557 11.69 -3.51 -16.56
CA PHE A 557 10.67 -3.25 -15.56
C PHE A 557 9.68 -4.42 -15.49
N ALA A 558 9.30 -4.83 -14.27
CA ALA A 558 8.42 -5.98 -14.09
C ALA A 558 7.06 -5.73 -14.77
N ASN A 559 6.55 -6.75 -15.46
CA ASN A 559 5.28 -6.71 -16.19
C ASN A 559 5.20 -5.59 -17.24
N THR A 560 6.33 -5.25 -17.87
CA THR A 560 6.34 -4.39 -19.09
C THR A 560 6.50 -5.27 -20.34
N PRO A 561 5.96 -4.84 -21.49
CA PRO A 561 6.05 -5.59 -22.73
C PRO A 561 7.48 -5.56 -23.32
N GLU A 562 7.77 -6.52 -24.19
CA GLU A 562 9.05 -6.58 -24.92
C GLU A 562 9.15 -5.46 -25.97
N HIS A 563 8.04 -5.16 -26.64
CA HIS A 563 7.89 -4.04 -27.57
C HIS A 563 6.94 -3.03 -26.96
N CYS A 564 7.40 -1.81 -26.73
CA CYS A 564 6.61 -0.82 -26.00
C CYS A 564 6.81 0.59 -26.51
N PHE A 565 5.84 1.45 -26.23
CA PHE A 565 6.00 2.91 -26.26
C PHE A 565 5.59 3.47 -24.90
N PHE A 566 5.95 4.73 -24.62
CA PHE A 566 5.52 5.41 -23.41
C PHE A 566 5.07 6.83 -23.72
N ILE A 567 4.11 7.33 -22.93
CA ILE A 567 3.53 8.67 -23.09
C ILE A 567 3.48 9.34 -21.71
N ASN A 568 4.37 10.31 -21.50
CA ASN A 568 4.44 11.06 -20.24
C ASN A 568 3.60 12.35 -20.25
N ASP A 569 3.02 12.73 -21.40
CA ASP A 569 1.98 13.77 -21.50
C ASP A 569 0.65 13.31 -20.89
N ASP A 570 -0.27 14.25 -20.66
CA ASP A 570 -1.63 13.96 -20.21
C ASP A 570 -2.35 13.01 -21.18
N VAL A 571 -2.98 11.95 -20.62
CA VAL A 571 -3.66 10.89 -21.36
C VAL A 571 -5.19 10.87 -21.14
N THR A 572 -5.76 11.80 -20.38
CA THR A 572 -7.18 11.77 -19.96
C THR A 572 -8.17 11.83 -21.13
N GLY A 573 -7.77 12.44 -22.26
CA GLY A 573 -8.58 12.54 -23.47
C GLY A 573 -7.87 12.03 -24.74
N LEU A 574 -6.72 11.36 -24.61
CA LEU A 574 -6.00 10.87 -25.78
C LEU A 574 -6.69 9.64 -26.40
N PRO A 575 -6.85 9.60 -27.73
CA PRO A 575 -7.34 8.41 -28.40
C PRO A 575 -6.33 7.27 -28.27
N ILE A 576 -6.83 6.04 -28.33
CA ILE A 576 -5.98 4.85 -28.36
C ILE A 576 -5.15 4.84 -29.66
N PRO A 577 -3.80 4.81 -29.60
CA PRO A 577 -2.97 4.72 -30.79
C PRO A 577 -3.20 3.41 -31.54
N ALA A 578 -3.11 3.45 -32.87
CA ALA A 578 -3.27 2.26 -33.71
C ALA A 578 -2.21 1.18 -33.45
N GLU A 579 -1.03 1.57 -32.94
CA GLU A 579 0.04 0.65 -32.58
C GLU A 579 -0.14 -0.05 -31.22
N LEU A 580 -1.19 0.27 -30.45
CA LEU A 580 -1.42 -0.38 -29.16
C LEU A 580 -1.70 -1.88 -29.35
N ASP A 581 -0.85 -2.72 -28.78
CA ASP A 581 -1.05 -4.16 -28.79
C ASP A 581 -2.10 -4.58 -27.76
N LYS A 582 -3.35 -4.65 -28.20
CA LYS A 582 -4.46 -5.19 -27.40
C LYS A 582 -4.27 -6.67 -27.05
N GLY A 583 -3.59 -7.44 -27.91
CA GLY A 583 -3.32 -8.87 -27.71
C GLY A 583 -2.46 -9.15 -26.48
N TYR A 584 -1.50 -8.26 -26.18
CA TYR A 584 -0.70 -8.33 -24.95
C TYR A 584 -1.58 -8.35 -23.69
N TYR A 585 -2.58 -7.47 -23.62
CA TYR A 585 -3.46 -7.36 -22.45
C TYR A 585 -4.46 -8.52 -22.36
N ILE A 586 -5.01 -8.95 -23.50
CA ILE A 586 -5.86 -10.14 -23.60
C ILE A 586 -5.11 -11.36 -23.07
N LYS A 587 -3.88 -11.59 -23.54
CA LYS A 587 -3.03 -12.68 -23.06
C LYS A 587 -2.77 -12.57 -21.56
N MET A 588 -2.48 -11.37 -21.05
CA MET A 588 -2.26 -11.17 -19.62
C MET A 588 -3.49 -11.50 -18.78
N ILE A 589 -4.70 -11.20 -19.27
CA ILE A 589 -5.95 -11.59 -18.60
C ILE A 589 -6.05 -13.12 -18.55
N TYR A 590 -5.85 -13.81 -19.67
CA TYR A 590 -5.85 -15.28 -19.72
C TYR A 590 -4.81 -15.91 -18.80
N ASP A 591 -3.57 -15.42 -18.82
CA ASP A 591 -2.50 -15.91 -17.95
C ASP A 591 -2.90 -15.77 -16.47
N ARG A 592 -3.51 -14.63 -16.08
CA ARG A 592 -3.97 -14.40 -14.70
C ARG A 592 -5.19 -15.24 -14.35
N LEU A 593 -6.13 -15.46 -15.26
CA LEU A 593 -7.26 -16.37 -15.04
C LEU A 593 -6.78 -17.83 -14.87
N ALA A 594 -5.75 -18.26 -15.60
CA ALA A 594 -5.12 -19.57 -15.42
C ALA A 594 -4.44 -19.73 -14.05
N ASP A 595 -3.97 -18.63 -13.45
CA ASP A 595 -3.49 -18.64 -12.06
C ASP A 595 -4.63 -18.87 -11.05
N PHE A 596 -5.87 -18.53 -11.38
CA PHE A 596 -7.07 -18.90 -10.61
C PHE A 596 -7.53 -20.35 -10.89
N GLY A 597 -6.88 -21.07 -11.80
CA GLY A 597 -7.26 -22.43 -12.17
C GLY A 597 -8.27 -22.53 -13.32
N VAL A 598 -8.58 -21.41 -13.99
CA VAL A 598 -9.43 -21.43 -15.18
C VAL A 598 -8.69 -22.12 -16.32
N THR A 599 -9.33 -23.13 -16.91
CA THR A 599 -8.84 -23.81 -18.10
C THR A 599 -9.58 -23.31 -19.32
N PHE A 600 -8.84 -22.92 -20.36
CA PHE A 600 -9.40 -22.54 -21.64
C PHE A 600 -9.33 -23.73 -22.56
N ASP A 601 -10.48 -24.21 -23.06
CA ASP A 601 -10.46 -25.08 -24.22
C ASP A 601 -9.82 -24.28 -25.35
N THR A 602 -8.73 -24.79 -25.90
CA THR A 602 -8.11 -24.23 -27.10
C THR A 602 -9.07 -24.45 -28.27
N LEU A 603 -10.10 -23.62 -28.36
CA LEU A 603 -10.95 -23.49 -29.53
C LEU A 603 -10.09 -22.93 -30.66
N GLY A 604 -9.53 -23.83 -31.46
CA GLY A 604 -9.09 -23.59 -32.84
C GLY A 604 -7.89 -22.66 -33.01
N GLY A 605 -6.76 -23.22 -33.41
CA GLY A 605 -5.58 -22.46 -33.80
C GLY A 605 -5.86 -21.35 -34.83
N GLY A 606 -5.16 -20.23 -34.65
CA GLY A 606 -5.16 -19.11 -35.58
C GLY A 606 -4.71 -17.80 -34.95
N LEU A 607 -3.45 -17.72 -34.52
CA LEU A 607 -2.68 -16.46 -34.57
C LEU A 607 -1.46 -16.70 -35.45
#